data_AF-A0A1Y4U0L4-F1
#
_entry.id   AF-A0A1Y4U0L4-F1
#
_cell.length_a   1.000
_cell.length_b   1.000
_cell.length_c   1.000
_cell.angle_alpha   90.00
_cell.angle_beta   90.00
_cell.angle_gamma   90.00
#
_symmetry.space_group_name_H-M   'P 1'
#
loop_
_entity.id
_entity.type
_entity.pdbx_description
1 polymer ?
#
loop_
_entity_poly.entity_id
_entity_poly.type
_entity_poly.pdbx_seq_one_letter_code
_entity_poly.pdbx_strand_id
1 'polypeptide(L)'
;MIVGKKNPYVFTIGFDKKNPEHLEVVEILNGTEKKAALIAEAVLQYMGKKSGGEAEVSQESIRAMVRLLVRQEMDRIIGEVPASDFVTLPGQKPQPEPEKKPKEVVIEDLNEEEPPIDEQTMRDVADAMAAFRNM
;
A
#
# COMPACT_ATOMS: atom_id res chain seq x y z
N MET A 1 20.96 -58.33 15.13
CA MET A 1 19.68 -58.04 14.46
C MET A 1 19.89 -56.88 13.51
N ILE A 2 19.95 -57.11 12.21
CA ILE A 2 19.98 -56.04 11.22
C ILE A 2 18.52 -55.55 11.11
N VAL A 3 18.21 -54.41 11.71
CA VAL A 3 16.92 -53.76 11.54
C VAL A 3 16.81 -53.42 10.05
N GLY A 4 15.88 -54.09 9.36
CA GLY A 4 15.65 -53.91 7.94
C GLY A 4 15.52 -52.44 7.61
N LYS A 5 16.31 -51.98 6.64
CA LYS A 5 16.43 -50.60 6.20
C LYS A 5 15.06 -50.10 5.72
N LYS A 6 14.26 -49.50 6.62
CA LYS A 6 12.96 -48.93 6.28
C LYS A 6 13.18 -47.80 5.29
N ASN A 7 12.40 -47.79 4.21
CA ASN A 7 12.46 -46.74 3.22
C ASN A 7 12.04 -45.41 3.86
N PRO A 8 12.92 -44.38 3.94
CA PRO A 8 12.56 -43.10 4.58
C PRO A 8 11.47 -42.33 3.82
N TYR A 9 11.24 -42.66 2.55
CA TYR A 9 10.24 -42.01 1.71
C TYR A 9 8.84 -42.62 1.82
N VAL A 10 8.66 -43.63 2.68
CA VAL A 10 7.38 -44.32 2.89
C VAL A 10 7.00 -44.24 4.35
N PHE A 11 5.97 -43.46 4.64
CA PHE A 11 5.38 -43.35 5.96
C PHE A 11 3.85 -43.25 5.86
N THR A 12 3.16 -43.65 6.93
CA THR A 12 1.71 -43.62 7.03
C THR A 12 1.27 -42.41 7.85
N ILE A 13 0.29 -41.66 7.36
CA ILE A 13 -0.33 -40.54 8.08
C ILE A 13 -1.70 -41.00 8.59
N GLY A 14 -1.93 -40.88 9.90
CA GLY A 14 -3.21 -41.23 10.52
C GLY A 14 -4.07 -40.00 10.75
N PHE A 15 -5.23 -39.94 10.07
CA PHE A 15 -6.23 -38.89 10.28
C PHE A 15 -7.22 -39.29 11.37
N ASP A 16 -7.68 -38.30 12.13
CA ASP A 16 -8.64 -38.47 13.23
C ASP A 16 -10.05 -38.23 12.70
N LYS A 17 -10.92 -39.22 12.85
CA LYS A 17 -12.31 -39.16 12.37
C LYS A 17 -13.18 -38.19 13.17
N LYS A 18 -12.72 -37.75 14.35
CA LYS A 18 -13.46 -36.80 15.19
C LYS A 18 -13.10 -35.34 14.88
N ASN A 19 -11.98 -35.09 14.20
CA ASN A 19 -11.59 -33.73 13.84
C ASN A 19 -12.19 -33.36 12.47
N PRO A 20 -13.04 -32.33 12.37
CA PRO A 20 -13.63 -31.92 11.10
C PRO A 20 -12.58 -31.52 10.04
N GLU A 21 -11.47 -30.90 10.44
CA GLU A 21 -10.38 -30.52 9.52
C GLU A 21 -9.71 -31.77 8.90
N HIS A 22 -9.56 -32.83 9.72
CA HIS A 22 -9.00 -34.09 9.23
C HIS A 22 -9.94 -34.78 8.24
N LEU A 23 -11.26 -34.67 8.44
CA LEU A 23 -12.25 -35.22 7.51
C LEU A 23 -12.20 -34.49 6.16
N GLU A 24 -12.14 -33.16 6.19
CA GLU A 24 -12.04 -32.33 4.98
C GLU A 24 -10.76 -32.63 4.19
N VAL A 25 -9.61 -32.69 4.87
CA VAL A 25 -8.33 -33.05 4.23
C VAL A 25 -8.39 -34.45 3.63
N VAL A 26 -9.02 -35.42 4.30
CA VAL A 26 -9.18 -36.78 3.77
C VAL A 26 -10.04 -36.80 2.50
N GLU A 27 -11.12 -36.02 2.47
CA GLU A 27 -11.99 -35.89 1.29
C GLU A 27 -11.21 -35.33 0.09
N ILE A 28 -10.49 -34.22 0.30
CA ILE A 28 -9.66 -33.58 -0.73
C ILE A 28 -8.59 -34.56 -1.25
N LEU A 29 -7.87 -35.22 -0.34
CA LEU A 29 -6.83 -36.18 -0.72
C LEU A 29 -7.40 -37.38 -1.45
N ASN A 30 -8.59 -37.87 -1.09
CA ASN A 30 -9.21 -38.99 -1.78
C ASN A 30 -9.74 -38.63 -3.17
N GLY A 31 -10.15 -37.38 -3.39
CA GLY A 31 -10.52 -36.86 -4.71
C GLY A 31 -9.33 -36.56 -5.63
N THR A 32 -8.10 -36.57 -5.12
CA THR A 32 -6.90 -36.17 -5.87
C THR A 32 -6.08 -37.37 -6.37
N GLU A 33 -5.77 -37.42 -7.65
CA GLU A 33 -4.94 -38.49 -8.24
C GLU A 33 -3.49 -38.48 -7.72
N LYS A 34 -2.89 -37.30 -7.57
CA LYS A 34 -1.48 -37.09 -7.18
C LYS A 34 -1.33 -36.60 -5.73
N LYS A 35 -1.81 -37.39 -4.76
CA LYS A 35 -1.81 -37.05 -3.32
C LYS A 35 -0.44 -36.60 -2.78
N ALA A 36 0.62 -37.34 -3.12
CA ALA A 36 1.97 -37.03 -2.65
C ALA A 36 2.49 -35.68 -3.16
N ALA A 37 2.14 -35.31 -4.40
CA ALA A 37 2.53 -34.02 -4.97
C ALA A 37 1.80 -32.87 -4.28
N LEU A 38 0.49 -33.03 -4.04
CA LEU A 38 -0.31 -32.03 -3.32
C LEU A 38 0.18 -31.83 -1.88
N ILE A 39 0.47 -32.92 -1.16
CA ILE A 39 1.02 -32.85 0.20
C ILE A 39 2.40 -32.15 0.19
N ALA A 40 3.29 -32.54 -0.74
CA ALA A 40 4.61 -31.92 -0.83
C ALA A 40 4.52 -30.42 -1.14
N GLU A 41 3.64 -30.03 -2.06
CA GLU A 41 3.41 -28.62 -2.39
C GLU A 41 2.86 -27.84 -1.21
N ALA A 42 1.82 -28.32 -0.55
CA ALA A 42 1.22 -27.66 0.61
C ALA A 42 2.24 -27.48 1.74
N VAL A 43 3.04 -28.52 2.05
CA VAL A 43 4.08 -28.44 3.08
C VAL A 43 5.18 -27.45 2.71
N LEU A 44 5.62 -27.44 1.44
CA LEU A 44 6.66 -26.52 1.01
C LEU A 44 6.16 -25.07 1.00
N GLN A 45 4.91 -24.82 0.59
CA GLN A 45 4.28 -23.49 0.66
C GLN A 45 4.11 -23.02 2.10
N TYR A 46 3.56 -23.86 2.99
CA TYR A 46 3.38 -23.54 4.40
C TYR A 46 4.70 -23.22 5.12
N MET A 47 5.78 -23.89 4.72
CA MET A 47 7.13 -23.63 5.23
C MET A 47 7.84 -22.44 4.57
N GLY A 48 7.20 -21.75 3.62
CA GLY A 48 7.80 -20.66 2.84
C GLY A 48 8.96 -21.11 1.93
N LYS A 49 9.10 -22.42 1.70
CA LYS A 49 10.17 -23.02 0.88
C LYS A 49 9.80 -23.13 -0.59
N LYS A 50 8.51 -23.01 -0.88
CA LYS A 50 7.98 -22.83 -2.23
C LYS A 50 7.27 -21.50 -2.21
N SER A 51 7.85 -20.49 -2.86
CA SER A 51 7.07 -19.34 -3.28
C SER A 51 6.02 -19.90 -4.24
N GLY A 52 4.78 -19.98 -3.79
CA GLY A 52 3.67 -20.12 -4.73
C GLY A 52 3.86 -19.04 -5.78
N GLY A 53 3.39 -19.27 -7.00
CA GLY A 53 3.13 -18.18 -7.93
C GLY A 53 2.02 -17.27 -7.40
N GLU A 54 2.09 -16.88 -6.13
CA GLU A 54 1.46 -15.68 -5.62
C GLU A 54 1.86 -14.60 -6.59
N ALA A 55 0.86 -13.92 -7.13
CA ALA A 55 1.03 -12.65 -7.78
C ALA A 55 1.92 -11.83 -6.86
N GLU A 56 3.23 -11.84 -7.15
CA GLU A 56 4.18 -10.98 -6.49
C GLU A 56 3.62 -9.61 -6.79
N VAL A 57 2.93 -9.02 -5.81
CA VAL A 57 2.29 -7.73 -5.98
C VAL A 57 3.47 -6.80 -6.14
N SER A 58 3.84 -6.58 -7.39
CA SER A 58 5.12 -5.99 -7.68
C SER A 58 5.11 -4.60 -7.08
N GLN A 59 6.26 -4.14 -6.60
CA GLN A 59 6.35 -2.81 -6.01
C GLN A 59 5.84 -1.74 -7.00
N GLU A 60 6.04 -1.97 -8.30
CA GLU A 60 5.51 -1.15 -9.39
C GLU A 60 3.98 -1.18 -9.46
N SER A 61 3.36 -2.35 -9.24
CA SER A 61 1.91 -2.53 -9.20
C SER A 61 1.29 -1.74 -8.05
N ILE A 62 1.92 -1.81 -6.87
CA ILE A 62 1.51 -1.05 -5.68
C ILE A 62 1.68 0.45 -5.94
N ARG A 63 2.84 0.87 -6.46
CA ARG A 63 3.10 2.29 -6.79
C ARG A 63 2.12 2.84 -7.82
N ALA A 64 1.75 2.05 -8.83
CA ALA A 64 0.77 2.44 -9.83
C ALA A 64 -0.62 2.62 -9.21
N MET A 65 -1.03 1.71 -8.33
CA MET A 65 -2.29 1.79 -7.59
C MET A 65 -2.34 3.02 -6.68
N VAL A 66 -1.27 3.28 -5.92
CA VAL A 66 -1.17 4.46 -5.05
C VAL A 66 -1.26 5.75 -5.87
N ARG A 67 -0.56 5.85 -7.00
CA ARG A 67 -0.64 7.03 -7.87
C ARG A 67 -2.05 7.27 -8.41
N LEU A 68 -2.77 6.20 -8.76
CA LEU A 68 -4.15 6.29 -9.22
C LEU A 68 -5.07 6.82 -8.12
N LEU A 69 -4.97 6.26 -6.91
CA LEU A 69 -5.76 6.68 -5.75
C LEU A 69 -5.51 8.15 -5.39
N VAL A 70 -4.24 8.59 -5.40
CA VAL A 70 -3.89 9.99 -5.12
C VAL A 70 -4.46 10.94 -6.17
N ARG A 71 -4.40 10.59 -7.46
CA ARG A 71 -4.98 11.41 -8.53
C ARG A 71 -6.50 11.54 -8.38
N GLN A 72 -7.17 10.42 -8.13
CA GLN A 72 -8.61 10.39 -7.93
C GLN A 72 -9.03 11.26 -6.74
N GLU A 73 -8.27 11.25 -5.65
CA GLU A 73 -8.55 12.08 -4.48
C GLU A 73 -8.29 13.58 -4.76
N MET A 74 -7.23 13.91 -5.50
CA MET A 74 -6.95 15.30 -5.89
C MET A 74 -8.04 15.88 -6.82
N ASP A 75 -8.50 15.11 -7.79
CA ASP A 75 -9.57 15.53 -8.70
C ASP A 75 -10.90 15.72 -7.94
N ARG A 76 -11.13 14.93 -6.89
CA ARG A 76 -12.30 15.07 -6.01
C ARG A 76 -12.28 16.37 -5.21
N ILE A 77 -11.13 16.73 -4.60
CA ILE A 77 -10.99 17.96 -3.82
C ILE A 77 -11.16 19.20 -4.71
N ILE A 78 -10.64 19.17 -5.94
CA ILE A 78 -10.76 20.27 -6.89
C ILE A 78 -12.20 20.39 -7.44
N GLY A 79 -12.91 19.27 -7.59
CA GLY A 79 -14.31 19.24 -8.02
C GLY A 79 -15.33 19.71 -6.97
N GLU A 80 -14.96 19.77 -5.69
CA GLU A 80 -15.84 20.16 -4.58
C GLU A 80 -15.70 21.63 -4.13
N VAL A 81 -14.87 22.46 -4.80
CA VAL A 81 -14.83 23.90 -4.52
C VAL A 81 -15.81 24.64 -5.43
N PRO A 82 -16.95 25.17 -4.94
CA PRO A 82 -17.73 26.11 -5.72
C PRO A 82 -16.91 27.40 -5.81
N ALA A 83 -16.61 27.78 -7.06
CA ALA A 83 -16.15 29.11 -7.38
C ALA A 83 -17.22 30.13 -6.94
N SER A 84 -17.07 30.72 -5.76
CA SER A 84 -17.81 31.91 -5.38
C SER A 84 -17.00 32.80 -4.45
N ASP A 85 -16.85 34.04 -4.91
CA ASP A 85 -16.59 35.27 -4.18
C ASP A 85 -15.14 35.66 -3.88
N PHE A 86 -14.48 36.28 -4.87
CA PHE A 86 -13.83 37.57 -4.61
C PHE A 86 -13.96 38.52 -5.82
N VAL A 87 -14.97 39.39 -5.71
CA VAL A 87 -15.11 40.77 -6.19
C VAL A 87 -14.26 41.21 -7.41
N THR A 88 -14.96 41.41 -8.53
CA THR A 88 -14.57 42.26 -9.66
C THR A 88 -14.44 43.72 -9.22
N LEU A 89 -13.29 44.35 -9.48
CA LEU A 89 -13.16 45.80 -9.63
C LEU A 89 -12.69 46.13 -11.07
N PRO A 90 -13.15 47.24 -11.67
CA PRO A 90 -13.24 47.37 -13.12
C PRO A 90 -12.04 48.05 -13.76
N GLY A 91 -11.70 47.58 -14.96
CA GLY A 91 -11.17 48.42 -16.03
C GLY A 91 -9.66 48.60 -16.08
N GLN A 92 -9.02 47.92 -17.03
CA GLN A 92 -8.14 48.55 -18.04
C GLN A 92 -7.59 47.47 -18.98
N LYS A 93 -7.95 47.53 -20.28
CA LYS A 93 -7.11 46.99 -21.35
C LYS A 93 -6.04 48.03 -21.65
N PRO A 94 -4.77 47.63 -21.83
CA PRO A 94 -4.21 47.68 -23.18
C PRO A 94 -3.36 46.45 -23.57
N GLN A 95 -3.37 46.15 -24.87
CA GLN A 95 -2.55 45.15 -25.59
C GLN A 95 -1.08 45.63 -25.81
N PRO A 96 -0.23 44.96 -26.64
CA PRO A 96 0.49 43.69 -26.46
C PRO A 96 2.02 43.89 -26.65
N GLU A 97 2.78 42.79 -26.85
CA GLU A 97 4.19 42.67 -27.35
C GLU A 97 5.28 42.30 -26.30
N PRO A 98 6.42 41.68 -26.71
CA PRO A 98 6.51 40.25 -27.01
C PRO A 98 7.68 39.56 -26.26
N GLU A 99 7.65 38.24 -26.27
CA GLU A 99 8.57 37.33 -25.59
C GLU A 99 10.04 37.49 -26.03
N LYS A 100 10.95 37.58 -25.05
CA LYS A 100 12.39 37.33 -25.24
C LYS A 100 12.97 36.50 -24.09
N LYS A 101 13.30 35.25 -24.48
CA LYS A 101 14.60 34.58 -24.31
C LYS A 101 15.02 33.97 -22.93
N PRO A 102 15.96 33.00 -22.97
CA PRO A 102 16.12 31.92 -21.98
C PRO A 102 17.42 32.00 -21.14
N LYS A 103 17.58 31.08 -20.17
CA LYS A 103 18.80 30.32 -19.73
C LYS A 103 19.00 30.24 -18.21
N GLU A 104 18.89 29.01 -17.69
CA GLU A 104 19.81 28.24 -16.80
C GLU A 104 20.88 29.00 -15.98
N VAL A 105 20.98 28.71 -14.65
CA VAL A 105 22.21 28.44 -13.84
C VAL A 105 21.93 28.43 -12.31
N VAL A 106 22.21 27.27 -11.68
CA VAL A 106 22.97 27.00 -10.41
C VAL A 106 22.58 27.65 -9.06
N ILE A 107 22.13 26.77 -8.14
CA ILE A 107 22.41 26.54 -6.68
C ILE A 107 22.63 27.74 -5.72
N GLU A 108 21.93 27.75 -4.56
CA GLU A 108 22.43 28.14 -3.22
C GLU A 108 21.33 27.84 -2.17
N ASP A 109 21.48 26.83 -1.30
CA ASP A 109 22.16 26.80 0.01
C ASP A 109 21.14 26.97 1.17
N LEU A 110 21.09 25.97 2.04
CA LEU A 110 20.11 25.80 3.11
C LEU A 110 20.49 26.72 4.28
N ASN A 111 19.72 27.80 4.47
CA ASN A 111 19.70 28.55 5.73
C ASN A 111 18.23 28.64 6.18
N GLU A 112 17.78 27.61 6.90
CA GLU A 112 16.50 27.62 7.62
C GLU A 112 16.64 28.54 8.83
N GLU A 113 16.35 29.83 8.66
CA GLU A 113 15.93 30.67 9.78
C GLU A 113 14.40 30.70 9.73
N GLU A 114 13.77 29.76 10.44
CA GLU A 114 12.31 29.73 10.58
C GLU A 114 11.86 31.08 11.17
N PRO A 115 10.91 31.78 10.54
CA PRO A 115 10.45 33.06 11.03
C PRO A 115 9.87 32.88 12.45
N PRO A 116 10.08 33.86 13.36
CA PRO A 116 9.59 33.77 14.73
C PRO A 116 8.08 33.55 14.70
N ILE A 117 7.63 32.43 15.29
CA ILE A 117 6.22 32.07 15.32
C ILE A 117 5.47 33.15 16.10
N ASP A 118 4.50 33.77 15.43
CA ASP A 118 3.67 34.81 16.01
C ASP A 118 2.84 34.25 17.17
N GLU A 119 2.66 35.04 18.24
CA GLU A 119 1.91 34.61 19.44
C GLU A 119 0.48 34.20 19.11
N GLN A 120 -0.14 34.78 18.08
CA GLN A 120 -1.48 34.40 17.65
C GLN A 120 -1.46 32.99 17.05
N THR A 121 -0.43 32.67 16.26
CA THR A 121 -0.25 31.33 15.68
C THR A 121 -0.07 30.29 16.77
N MET A 122 0.68 30.60 17.82
CA MET A 122 0.88 29.69 18.95
C MET A 122 -0.42 29.46 19.75
N ARG A 123 -1.28 30.48 19.88
CA ARG A 123 -2.61 30.37 20.51
C ARG A 123 -3.57 29.51 19.69
N ASP A 124 -3.60 29.71 18.38
CA ASP A 124 -4.47 28.96 17.47
C ASP A 124 -4.12 27.46 17.46
N VAL A 125 -2.81 27.13 17.50
CA VAL A 125 -2.33 25.75 17.63
C VAL A 125 -2.73 25.12 18.97
N ALA A 126 -2.64 25.87 20.07
CA ALA A 126 -3.01 25.38 21.39
C ALA A 126 -4.52 25.10 21.51
N ASP A 127 -5.35 25.96 20.92
CA ASP A 127 -6.81 25.81 20.89
C ASP A 127 -7.25 24.61 20.05
N ALA A 128 -6.66 24.46 18.85
CA ALA A 128 -6.88 23.28 18.01
C ALA A 128 -6.54 21.98 18.74
N MET A 129 -5.39 21.92 19.42
CA MET A 129 -4.97 20.75 20.22
C MET A 129 -5.86 20.50 21.44
N ALA A 130 -6.47 21.55 22.01
CA ALA A 130 -7.41 21.41 23.12
C ALA A 130 -8.75 20.83 22.67
N ALA A 131 -9.24 21.22 21.48
CA ALA A 131 -10.47 20.69 20.91
C ALA A 131 -10.42 19.16 20.72
N PHE A 132 -9.28 18.62 20.30
CA PHE A 132 -9.08 17.16 20.15
C PHE A 132 -9.05 16.40 21.48
N ARG A 133 -8.69 17.05 22.60
CA ARG A 133 -8.62 16.40 23.93
C ARG A 133 -9.97 16.25 24.62
N ASN A 134 -10.98 16.99 24.18
CA ASN A 134 -12.32 17.00 24.77
C ASN A 134 -13.35 16.20 23.95
N MET A 135 -12.91 15.40 22.97
CA MET A 135 -13.69 14.35 22.28
C MET A 135 -13.42 12.98 22.90
#